data_AF-A0A7X4F9T0-F1
#
_entry.id   AF-A0A7X4F9T0-F1
#
_cell.length_a   1.000
_cell.length_b   1.000
_cell.length_c   1.000
_cell.angle_alpha   90.00
_cell.angle_beta   90.00
_cell.angle_gamma   90.00
#
_symmetry.space_group_name_H-M   'P 1'
#
loop_
_entity.id
_entity.type
_entity.pdbx_description
1 polymer ?
#
loop_
_entity_poly.entity_id
_entity_poly.type
_entity_poly.pdbx_seq_one_letter_code
_entity_poly.pdbx_strand_id
1 'polypeptide(L)'
;MSTESSIGTVSPDNGTQADRSEVNERLTENDVQEDLRRQPQLMMKTLLIAENLRDNYFRNTARFIRHLRRRRAIDATNKGMRDSSILQAYSVKDASWGDFKDELVSFIDGGIGQTQLSQVPLLLRVGSYEVHVGNRNMTERENFGYYPVIFGDFEGGSKERRDFPDIVRITAELLSGLSVLNRNQSLRVLLFHGPLVYLMDAYAGHTPFTEADIDLFLKHYSDDKEQADQLKEDFLKEARLDIYPAMAEGRSDEWADRRFFEPLSWIAFLYRKLIAVALNREPRPIIAGVVERGRSREFCEEVLLKRVFRSLSERGNQNYFNDLFSLSDLTSPKNLMDRLGYTDNLLLGLLLD
;
A
#
# COMPACT_ATOMS: atom_id res chain seq x y z
N MET A 1 -1.70 -91.32 6.36
CA MET A 1 -2.41 -91.51 5.09
C MET A 1 -3.89 -91.37 5.39
N SER A 2 -4.34 -90.17 5.75
CA SER A 2 -4.71 -89.04 4.88
C SER A 2 -6.13 -89.25 4.32
N THR A 3 -7.07 -88.60 5.00
CA THR A 3 -8.53 -88.56 4.82
C THR A 3 -8.91 -87.60 3.69
N GLU A 4 -9.74 -88.04 2.75
CA GLU A 4 -10.47 -87.17 1.82
C GLU A 4 -11.97 -87.44 1.97
N SER A 5 -12.68 -86.46 2.54
CA SER A 5 -14.15 -86.36 2.51
C SER A 5 -14.52 -85.16 1.64
N SER A 6 -15.28 -85.43 0.58
CA SER A 6 -15.85 -84.47 -0.36
C SER A 6 -16.84 -83.52 0.31
N ILE A 7 -16.56 -82.22 0.29
CA ILE A 7 -17.49 -81.14 0.63
C ILE A 7 -17.75 -80.32 -0.63
N GLY A 8 -19.03 -80.15 -0.94
CA GLY A 8 -19.52 -79.42 -2.10
C GLY A 8 -19.22 -77.92 -2.05
N THR A 9 -18.87 -77.39 -3.23
CA THR A 9 -18.62 -75.99 -3.53
C THR A 9 -19.92 -75.20 -3.63
N VAL A 10 -20.05 -74.15 -2.81
CA VAL A 10 -21.09 -73.11 -2.92
C VAL A 10 -20.47 -71.92 -3.63
N SER A 11 -20.94 -71.62 -4.84
CA SER A 11 -20.66 -70.37 -5.55
C SER A 11 -21.58 -69.25 -5.06
N PRO A 12 -21.07 -68.06 -4.69
CA PRO A 12 -21.87 -66.85 -4.64
C PRO A 12 -21.51 -65.99 -5.87
N ASP A 13 -22.39 -65.95 -6.87
CA ASP A 13 -22.22 -65.06 -8.02
C ASP A 13 -23.47 -64.20 -8.25
N ASN A 14 -23.27 -62.91 -8.02
CA ASN A 14 -23.89 -61.72 -8.64
C ASN A 14 -25.42 -61.52 -8.54
N GLY A 15 -25.86 -61.12 -7.34
CA GLY A 15 -27.06 -60.33 -7.13
C GLY A 15 -26.73 -58.85 -6.89
N THR A 16 -26.86 -58.04 -7.94
CA THR A 16 -27.25 -56.62 -7.99
C THR A 16 -26.94 -55.73 -6.77
N GLN A 17 -25.72 -55.19 -6.73
CA GLN A 17 -25.40 -53.95 -5.98
C GLN A 17 -26.07 -52.75 -6.66
N ALA A 18 -27.30 -52.46 -6.26
CA ALA A 18 -27.82 -51.11 -6.31
C ALA A 18 -27.24 -50.36 -5.09
N ASP A 19 -26.19 -49.56 -5.26
CA ASP A 19 -25.91 -48.42 -4.38
C ASP A 19 -24.80 -47.51 -4.94
N ARG A 20 -25.18 -46.26 -5.27
CA ARG A 20 -24.41 -45.02 -5.05
C ARG A 20 -23.12 -44.77 -5.83
N SER A 21 -23.13 -44.86 -7.16
CA SER A 21 -22.03 -44.28 -7.98
C SER A 21 -22.45 -43.19 -8.98
N GLU A 22 -23.70 -42.74 -8.97
CA GLU A 22 -24.24 -41.91 -10.08
C GLU A 22 -24.48 -40.41 -9.79
N VAL A 23 -23.91 -39.84 -8.71
CA VAL A 23 -24.07 -38.39 -8.45
C VAL A 23 -22.74 -37.77 -8.04
N ASN A 24 -21.84 -37.60 -9.01
CA ASN A 24 -20.75 -36.63 -8.92
C ASN A 24 -20.09 -36.37 -10.28
N GLU A 25 -20.87 -36.27 -11.36
CA GLU A 25 -20.39 -35.57 -12.56
C GLU A 25 -20.29 -34.08 -12.21
N ARG A 26 -19.05 -33.59 -12.14
CA ARG A 26 -18.74 -32.16 -12.02
C ARG A 26 -19.30 -31.45 -13.25
N LEU A 27 -20.40 -30.72 -13.07
CA LEU A 27 -20.96 -29.80 -14.07
C LEU A 27 -19.83 -28.93 -14.63
N THR A 28 -19.55 -29.05 -15.91
CA THR A 28 -18.60 -28.16 -16.58
C THR A 28 -19.26 -26.79 -16.81
N GLU A 29 -18.47 -25.75 -17.03
CA GLU A 29 -18.98 -24.40 -17.33
C GLU A 29 -19.94 -24.41 -18.55
N ASN A 30 -19.70 -25.32 -19.50
CA ASN A 30 -20.54 -25.53 -20.67
C ASN A 30 -21.90 -26.14 -20.31
N ASP A 31 -21.95 -27.08 -19.35
CA ASP A 31 -23.20 -27.71 -18.91
C ASP A 31 -24.07 -26.69 -18.16
N VAL A 32 -23.46 -25.86 -17.32
CA VAL A 32 -24.15 -24.76 -16.63
C VAL A 32 -24.70 -23.74 -17.62
N GLN A 33 -23.96 -23.39 -18.67
CA GLN A 33 -24.43 -22.48 -19.72
C GLN A 33 -25.59 -23.06 -20.53
N GLU A 34 -25.53 -24.35 -20.86
CA GLU A 34 -26.58 -25.03 -21.61
C GLU A 34 -27.87 -25.18 -20.79
N ASP A 35 -27.75 -25.47 -19.49
CA ASP A 35 -28.89 -25.50 -18.56
C ASP A 35 -29.52 -24.12 -18.36
N LEU A 36 -28.71 -23.07 -18.25
CA LEU A 36 -29.20 -21.68 -18.18
C LEU A 36 -29.92 -21.24 -19.46
N ARG A 37 -29.49 -21.73 -20.63
CA ARG A 37 -30.18 -21.50 -21.92
C ARG A 37 -31.52 -22.25 -21.99
N ARG A 38 -31.56 -23.48 -21.48
CA ARG A 38 -32.79 -24.31 -21.46
C ARG A 38 -33.82 -23.82 -20.45
N GLN A 39 -33.40 -23.08 -19.41
CA GLN A 39 -34.28 -22.58 -18.37
C GLN A 39 -34.09 -21.07 -18.11
N PRO A 40 -34.66 -20.20 -18.97
CA PRO A 40 -34.54 -18.74 -18.83
C PRO A 40 -35.04 -18.20 -17.49
N GLN A 41 -35.99 -18.91 -16.87
CA GLN A 41 -36.52 -18.60 -15.54
C GLN A 41 -35.45 -18.72 -14.43
N LEU A 42 -34.50 -19.67 -14.57
CA LEU A 42 -33.37 -19.80 -13.66
C LEU A 42 -32.40 -18.64 -13.83
N MET A 43 -32.12 -18.22 -15.08
CA MET A 43 -31.28 -17.06 -15.35
C MET A 43 -31.87 -15.79 -14.71
N MET A 44 -33.17 -15.55 -14.85
CA MET A 44 -33.83 -14.39 -14.23
C MET A 44 -33.78 -14.44 -12.69
N LYS A 45 -33.99 -15.61 -12.09
CA LYS A 45 -33.86 -15.80 -10.64
C LYS A 45 -32.42 -15.58 -10.17
N THR A 46 -31.42 -16.08 -10.89
CA THR A 46 -30.00 -15.89 -10.58
C THR A 46 -29.59 -14.42 -10.68
N LEU A 47 -30.07 -13.69 -11.69
CA LEU A 47 -29.85 -12.24 -11.80
C LEU A 47 -30.49 -11.47 -10.63
N LEU A 48 -31.73 -11.81 -10.26
CA LEU A 48 -32.40 -11.21 -9.11
C LEU A 48 -31.67 -11.51 -7.79
N ILE A 49 -31.17 -12.74 -7.62
CA ILE A 49 -30.36 -13.11 -6.45
C ILE A 49 -29.04 -12.34 -6.45
N ALA A 50 -28.35 -12.25 -7.59
CA ALA A 50 -27.11 -11.49 -7.71
C ALA A 50 -27.31 -10.00 -7.41
N GLU A 51 -28.40 -9.41 -7.89
CA GLU A 51 -28.78 -8.03 -7.59
C GLU A 51 -29.08 -7.84 -6.09
N ASN A 52 -29.88 -8.73 -5.49
CA ASN A 52 -30.15 -8.68 -4.06
C ASN A 52 -28.88 -8.85 -3.20
N LEU A 53 -27.96 -9.76 -3.60
CA LEU A 53 -26.67 -9.94 -2.93
C LEU A 53 -25.80 -8.68 -3.03
N ARG A 54 -25.74 -8.08 -4.23
CA ARG A 54 -25.05 -6.82 -4.47
C ARG A 54 -25.62 -5.69 -3.61
N ASP A 55 -26.93 -5.55 -3.58
CA ASP A 55 -27.61 -4.49 -2.82
C ASP A 55 -27.46 -4.68 -1.32
N ASN A 56 -27.52 -5.92 -0.83
CA ASN A 56 -27.24 -6.26 0.56
C ASN A 56 -25.78 -5.95 0.92
N TYR A 57 -24.84 -6.31 0.06
CA TYR A 57 -23.43 -6.00 0.22
C TYR A 57 -23.20 -4.48 0.34
N PHE A 58 -23.74 -3.68 -0.58
CA PHE A 58 -23.59 -2.22 -0.54
C PHE A 58 -24.26 -1.61 0.70
N ARG A 59 -25.46 -2.07 1.04
CA ARG A 59 -26.19 -1.59 2.22
C ARG A 59 -25.44 -1.91 3.52
N ASN A 60 -24.93 -3.12 3.66
CA ASN A 60 -24.19 -3.56 4.85
C ASN A 60 -22.84 -2.87 4.95
N THR A 61 -22.13 -2.71 3.83
CA THR A 61 -20.90 -1.92 3.74
C THR A 61 -21.16 -0.47 4.15
N ALA A 62 -22.17 0.20 3.57
CA ALA A 62 -22.54 1.56 3.94
C ALA A 62 -22.94 1.68 5.41
N ARG A 63 -23.60 0.66 5.97
CA ARG A 63 -23.96 0.60 7.40
C ARG A 63 -22.71 0.45 8.28
N PHE A 64 -21.77 -0.42 7.90
CA PHE A 64 -20.48 -0.56 8.58
C PHE A 64 -19.70 0.76 8.59
N ILE A 65 -19.52 1.36 7.42
CA ILE A 65 -18.85 2.66 7.25
C ILE A 65 -19.55 3.75 8.07
N ARG A 66 -20.88 3.81 8.00
CA ARG A 66 -21.67 4.74 8.82
C ARG A 66 -21.48 4.47 10.31
N HIS A 67 -21.35 3.22 10.75
CA HIS A 67 -21.03 2.91 12.14
C HIS A 67 -19.60 3.36 12.49
N LEU A 68 -18.61 3.18 11.62
CA LEU A 68 -17.25 3.71 11.85
C LEU A 68 -17.24 5.25 11.97
N ARG A 69 -18.00 5.93 11.11
CA ARG A 69 -18.16 7.40 11.15
C ARG A 69 -18.97 7.88 12.37
N ARG A 70 -20.19 7.36 12.55
CA ARG A 70 -21.16 7.82 13.58
C ARG A 70 -20.89 7.28 14.98
N ARG A 71 -20.35 6.06 15.15
CA ARG A 71 -20.04 5.51 16.48
C ARG A 71 -18.60 5.86 16.89
N ARG A 72 -18.42 7.06 17.44
CA ARG A 72 -17.46 7.34 18.52
C ARG A 72 -15.95 7.08 18.24
N ALA A 73 -15.50 6.96 16.99
CA ALA A 73 -14.07 6.80 16.70
C ALA A 73 -13.44 8.09 16.17
N ILE A 74 -14.12 8.80 15.26
CA ILE A 74 -13.60 10.04 14.68
C ILE A 74 -14.16 11.25 15.47
N ASP A 75 -15.49 11.40 15.53
CA ASP A 75 -16.14 12.52 16.23
C ASP A 75 -15.87 12.57 17.75
N ALA A 76 -15.77 11.42 18.43
CA ALA A 76 -15.54 11.40 19.88
C ALA A 76 -14.07 11.66 20.23
N THR A 77 -13.12 11.23 19.37
CA THR A 77 -11.71 11.57 19.52
C THR A 77 -11.48 13.05 19.22
N ASN A 78 -12.09 13.60 18.17
CA ASN A 78 -12.04 15.04 17.89
C ASN A 78 -12.60 15.89 19.05
N LYS A 79 -13.50 15.31 19.86
CA LYS A 79 -14.04 15.91 21.10
C LYS A 79 -13.27 15.54 22.37
N GLY A 80 -12.10 14.90 22.26
CA GLY A 80 -11.24 14.54 23.40
C GLY A 80 -11.78 13.45 24.31
N MET A 81 -12.82 12.70 23.91
CA MET A 81 -13.50 11.71 24.75
C MET A 81 -12.90 10.29 24.64
N ARG A 82 -11.77 10.11 23.93
CA ARG A 82 -11.11 8.81 23.74
C ARG A 82 -9.61 8.97 23.47
N ASP A 83 -8.78 8.21 24.19
CA ASP A 83 -7.31 8.30 24.10
C ASP A 83 -6.71 7.63 22.85
N SER A 84 -7.41 6.68 22.22
CA SER A 84 -6.91 5.95 21.05
C SER A 84 -7.76 6.22 19.80
N SER A 85 -7.33 7.21 19.03
CA SER A 85 -7.93 7.48 17.71
C SER A 85 -7.56 6.42 16.70
N ILE A 86 -8.53 5.99 15.89
CA ILE A 86 -8.25 5.24 14.66
C ILE A 86 -7.91 6.21 13.52
N LEU A 87 -8.62 7.34 13.45
CA LEU A 87 -8.46 8.42 12.48
C LEU A 87 -8.87 9.74 13.16
N GLN A 88 -8.02 10.77 13.09
CA GLN A 88 -8.37 12.13 13.51
C GLN A 88 -8.86 12.91 12.29
N ALA A 89 -9.98 13.60 12.42
CA ALA A 89 -10.50 14.45 11.34
C ALA A 89 -10.57 15.89 11.83
N TYR A 90 -9.96 16.81 11.10
CA TYR A 90 -9.98 18.23 11.44
C TYR A 90 -11.03 18.93 10.56
N SER A 91 -11.98 19.61 11.19
CA SER A 91 -12.95 20.45 10.48
C SER A 91 -12.31 21.80 10.19
N VAL A 92 -12.18 22.16 8.91
CA VAL A 92 -11.62 23.45 8.46
C VAL A 92 -12.63 24.61 8.59
N LYS A 93 -13.82 24.36 9.17
CA LYS A 93 -14.94 25.32 9.21
C LYS A 93 -14.64 26.65 9.91
N ASP A 94 -13.68 26.67 10.83
CA ASP A 94 -13.30 27.87 11.58
C ASP A 94 -12.01 28.52 11.06
N ALA A 95 -11.43 27.99 9.98
CA ALA A 95 -10.25 28.56 9.39
C ALA A 95 -10.62 29.72 8.45
N SER A 96 -10.00 30.87 8.69
CA SER A 96 -10.08 32.04 7.84
C SER A 96 -8.91 32.06 6.85
N TRP A 97 -9.04 32.83 5.77
CA TRP A 97 -7.92 33.04 4.84
C TRP A 97 -6.68 33.62 5.51
N GLY A 98 -6.86 34.39 6.60
CA GLY A 98 -5.76 34.95 7.38
C GLY A 98 -4.89 33.89 8.04
N ASP A 99 -5.45 32.70 8.34
CA ASP A 99 -4.73 31.62 9.01
C ASP A 99 -3.74 30.89 8.09
N PHE A 100 -3.94 30.98 6.77
CA PHE A 100 -3.10 30.34 5.76
C PHE A 100 -2.27 31.33 4.94
N LYS A 101 -2.48 32.63 5.14
CA LYS A 101 -1.77 33.66 4.39
C LYS A 101 -0.28 33.58 4.73
N ASP A 102 0.55 33.67 3.69
CA ASP A 102 2.01 33.61 3.74
C ASP A 102 2.59 32.25 4.15
N GLU A 103 1.74 31.21 4.24
CA GLU A 103 2.22 29.83 4.36
C GLU A 103 3.02 29.42 3.13
N LEU A 104 4.17 28.78 3.37
CA LEU A 104 4.98 28.19 2.32
C LEU A 104 4.53 26.74 2.08
N VAL A 105 4.08 26.49 0.86
CA VAL A 105 3.71 25.17 0.36
C VAL A 105 4.74 24.77 -0.71
N SER A 106 5.25 23.55 -0.67
CA SER A 106 6.13 23.04 -1.73
C SER A 106 5.55 21.79 -2.36
N PHE A 107 5.61 21.73 -3.69
CA PHE A 107 5.17 20.61 -4.52
C PHE A 107 6.39 19.94 -5.13
N ILE A 108 6.50 18.62 -4.99
CA ILE A 108 7.55 17.79 -5.56
C ILE A 108 6.96 16.99 -6.73
N ASP A 109 7.59 17.08 -7.89
CA ASP A 109 7.17 16.34 -9.08
C ASP A 109 8.38 15.85 -9.90
N GLY A 110 8.40 14.57 -10.22
CA GLY A 110 9.45 13.91 -10.98
C GLY A 110 9.02 13.54 -12.41
N GLY A 111 9.72 14.10 -13.41
CA GLY A 111 9.59 13.73 -14.80
C GLY A 111 10.72 12.82 -15.27
N ILE A 112 10.39 11.80 -16.07
CA ILE A 112 11.35 10.90 -16.71
C ILE A 112 11.29 11.08 -18.22
N GLY A 113 12.44 11.34 -18.85
CA GLY A 113 12.64 11.22 -20.29
C GLY A 113 13.62 10.11 -20.61
N GLN A 114 13.35 9.30 -21.62
CA GLN A 114 14.30 8.32 -22.15
C GLN A 114 14.87 8.85 -23.47
N THR A 115 16.19 8.83 -23.63
CA THR A 115 16.83 9.24 -24.89
C THR A 115 17.12 8.00 -25.75
N GLN A 116 16.90 8.08 -27.06
CA GLN A 116 17.00 6.94 -27.98
C GLN A 116 18.43 6.43 -28.23
N LEU A 117 19.46 7.07 -27.66
CA LEU A 117 20.87 6.87 -28.02
C LEU A 117 21.64 5.90 -27.11
N SER A 118 21.03 5.37 -26.06
CA SER A 118 21.57 4.21 -25.32
C SER A 118 20.42 3.37 -24.77
N GLN A 119 20.68 2.12 -24.37
CA GLN A 119 19.65 1.30 -23.71
C GLN A 119 19.21 1.90 -22.37
N VAL A 120 20.00 2.81 -21.76
CA VAL A 120 19.66 3.52 -20.52
C VAL A 120 20.42 4.87 -20.37
N PRO A 121 19.97 5.97 -21.01
CA PRO A 121 20.16 7.29 -20.43
C PRO A 121 18.80 7.73 -19.94
N LEU A 122 18.57 7.50 -18.65
CA LEU A 122 17.42 8.02 -17.95
C LEU A 122 17.67 9.50 -17.72
N LEU A 123 16.98 10.40 -18.43
CA LEU A 123 16.90 11.80 -18.04
C LEU A 123 15.83 11.91 -16.96
N LEU A 124 16.23 11.87 -15.71
CA LEU A 124 15.34 12.17 -14.59
C LEU A 124 15.44 13.66 -14.29
N ARG A 125 14.31 14.33 -14.07
CA ARG A 125 14.26 15.69 -13.53
C ARG A 125 13.22 15.73 -12.44
N VAL A 126 13.63 16.07 -11.22
CA VAL A 126 12.69 16.36 -10.14
C VAL A 126 12.65 17.86 -9.90
N GLY A 127 11.45 18.43 -9.94
CA GLY A 127 11.21 19.83 -9.63
C GLY A 127 10.63 19.96 -8.22
N SER A 128 11.06 20.98 -7.48
CA SER A 128 10.29 21.54 -6.39
C SER A 128 9.67 22.85 -6.84
N TYR A 129 8.38 23.02 -6.58
CA TYR A 129 7.64 24.24 -6.86
C TYR A 129 7.11 24.79 -5.55
N GLU A 130 7.61 25.94 -5.13
CA GLU A 130 7.25 26.57 -3.86
C GLU A 130 6.22 27.66 -4.10
N VAL A 131 5.21 27.76 -3.24
CA VAL A 131 4.12 28.72 -3.32
C VAL A 131 3.93 29.40 -1.97
N HIS A 132 4.03 30.73 -1.96
CA HIS A 132 3.55 31.54 -0.84
C HIS A 132 2.05 31.83 -0.99
N VAL A 133 1.25 31.25 -0.10
CA VAL A 133 -0.21 31.35 -0.14
C VAL A 133 -0.65 32.81 0.03
N GLY A 134 -1.41 33.33 -0.92
CA GLY A 134 -1.93 34.70 -0.88
C GLY A 134 -0.99 35.78 -1.40
N ASN A 135 0.24 35.44 -1.80
CA ASN A 135 1.05 36.36 -2.59
C ASN A 135 0.48 36.47 -4.02
N ARG A 136 0.30 37.71 -4.51
CA ARG A 136 -0.22 38.00 -5.85
C ARG A 136 0.88 38.29 -6.87
N ASN A 137 2.10 38.58 -6.42
CA ASN A 137 3.24 38.76 -7.30
C ASN A 137 3.81 37.39 -7.67
N MET A 138 3.69 37.00 -8.95
CA MET A 138 4.12 35.68 -9.41
C MET A 138 5.59 35.36 -9.09
N THR A 139 6.49 36.33 -9.25
CA THR A 139 7.93 36.13 -9.06
C THR A 139 8.32 35.92 -7.59
N GLU A 140 7.52 36.43 -6.66
CA GLU A 140 7.70 36.22 -5.21
C GLU A 140 6.84 35.07 -4.68
N ARG A 141 5.78 34.72 -5.41
CA ARG A 141 4.89 33.62 -5.09
C ARG A 141 5.58 32.30 -5.38
N GLU A 142 6.31 32.21 -6.48
CA GLU A 142 6.74 30.95 -7.09
C GLU A 142 8.26 30.84 -7.12
N ASN A 143 8.79 29.74 -6.59
CA ASN A 143 10.20 29.40 -6.73
C ASN A 143 10.33 27.96 -7.25
N PHE A 144 11.21 27.78 -8.24
CA PHE A 144 11.46 26.49 -8.88
C PHE A 144 12.85 25.99 -8.52
N GLY A 145 12.92 24.93 -7.74
CA GLY A 145 14.13 24.16 -7.53
C GLY A 145 14.19 22.99 -8.51
N TYR A 146 15.37 22.70 -9.05
CA TYR A 146 15.61 21.49 -9.83
C TYR A 146 16.61 20.61 -9.09
N TYR A 147 16.22 19.37 -8.84
CA TYR A 147 16.98 18.35 -8.16
C TYR A 147 17.01 17.08 -9.01
N PRO A 148 18.03 16.25 -8.81
CA PRO A 148 19.03 15.88 -9.83
C PRO A 148 18.51 15.74 -11.26
N VAL A 149 19.26 16.30 -12.20
CA VAL A 149 19.26 15.82 -13.58
C VAL A 149 20.20 14.61 -13.65
N ILE A 150 19.69 13.42 -13.32
CA ILE A 150 20.52 12.22 -13.46
C ILE A 150 20.72 12.00 -14.95
N PHE A 151 21.97 12.03 -15.37
CA PHE A 151 22.44 11.57 -16.68
C PHE A 151 23.51 10.52 -16.37
N GLY A 152 23.15 9.25 -16.42
CA GLY A 152 24.09 8.21 -16.05
C GLY A 152 23.57 6.82 -16.31
N ASP A 153 24.51 5.94 -16.61
CA ASP A 153 24.29 4.50 -16.58
C ASP A 153 24.54 4.08 -15.13
N PHE A 154 23.47 3.75 -14.39
CA PHE A 154 23.60 3.21 -13.03
C PHE A 154 24.46 1.93 -13.06
N GLU A 155 25.27 1.63 -12.06
CA GLU A 155 25.99 0.35 -12.02
C GLU A 155 25.07 -0.77 -11.56
N GLY A 156 24.30 -0.50 -10.51
CA GLY A 156 23.29 -1.37 -9.93
C GLY A 156 21.89 -1.15 -10.50
N GLY A 157 20.91 -1.74 -9.82
CA GLY A 157 19.53 -1.75 -10.29
C GLY A 157 19.27 -2.79 -11.40
N SER A 158 18.01 -2.86 -11.82
CA SER A 158 17.53 -3.82 -12.84
C SER A 158 16.97 -3.04 -14.04
N LYS A 159 17.87 -2.40 -14.79
CA LYS A 159 17.53 -1.42 -15.85
C LYS A 159 16.69 -2.00 -16.98
N GLU A 160 16.78 -3.31 -17.17
CA GLU A 160 15.98 -4.08 -18.11
C GLU A 160 14.50 -4.18 -17.72
N ARG A 161 14.17 -3.93 -16.44
CA ARG A 161 12.79 -3.96 -15.97
C ARG A 161 12.08 -2.64 -16.26
N ARG A 162 10.80 -2.75 -16.63
CA ARG A 162 9.95 -1.60 -17.00
C ARG A 162 9.67 -0.63 -15.85
N ASP A 163 9.76 -1.12 -14.62
CA ASP A 163 9.49 -0.42 -13.36
C ASP A 163 10.75 0.18 -12.73
N PHE A 164 11.95 -0.09 -13.27
CA PHE A 164 13.19 0.53 -12.80
C PHE A 164 13.19 2.06 -12.85
N PRO A 165 12.71 2.72 -13.92
CA PRO A 165 12.58 4.17 -13.96
C PRO A 165 11.76 4.73 -12.79
N ASP A 166 10.70 4.04 -12.37
CA ASP A 166 9.86 4.49 -11.26
C ASP A 166 10.63 4.47 -9.94
N ILE A 167 11.40 3.41 -9.63
CA ILE A 167 12.23 3.34 -8.42
C ILE A 167 13.22 4.50 -8.36
N VAL A 168 13.85 4.80 -9.50
CA VAL A 168 14.81 5.91 -9.62
C VAL A 168 14.10 7.25 -9.40
N ARG A 169 12.91 7.46 -9.99
CA ARG A 169 12.08 8.66 -9.76
C ARG A 169 11.68 8.80 -8.31
N ILE A 170 11.12 7.76 -7.70
CA ILE A 170 10.65 7.76 -6.30
C ILE A 170 11.79 8.14 -5.36
N THR A 171 12.96 7.56 -5.56
CA THR A 171 14.16 7.87 -4.78
C THR A 171 14.52 9.35 -4.88
N ALA A 172 14.54 9.91 -6.10
CA ALA A 172 14.87 11.31 -6.31
C ALA A 172 13.79 12.28 -5.79
N GLU A 173 12.50 11.92 -5.90
CA GLU A 173 11.39 12.68 -5.30
C GLU A 173 11.55 12.77 -3.78
N LEU A 174 11.84 11.64 -3.12
CA LEU A 174 12.02 11.60 -1.66
C LEU A 174 13.23 12.42 -1.19
N LEU A 175 14.35 12.31 -1.91
CA LEU A 175 15.52 13.14 -1.65
C LEU A 175 15.22 14.63 -1.85
N SER A 176 14.45 14.98 -2.88
CA SER A 176 14.03 16.37 -3.13
C SER A 176 13.12 16.87 -2.01
N GLY A 177 12.18 16.06 -1.54
CA GLY A 177 11.34 16.38 -0.39
C GLY A 177 12.14 16.59 0.90
N LEU A 178 13.14 15.73 1.17
CA LEU A 178 14.07 15.90 2.28
C LEU A 178 14.91 17.19 2.14
N SER A 179 15.37 17.49 0.93
CA SER A 179 16.14 18.72 0.66
C SER A 179 15.32 19.98 0.90
N VAL A 180 14.08 20.02 0.40
CA VAL A 180 13.13 21.11 0.62
C VAL A 180 12.83 21.27 2.11
N LEU A 181 12.64 20.16 2.84
CA LEU A 181 12.52 20.23 4.29
C LEU A 181 13.77 20.88 4.89
N ASN A 182 14.97 20.39 4.62
CA ASN A 182 16.19 20.93 5.25
C ASN A 182 16.42 22.42 4.95
N ARG A 183 16.16 22.87 3.70
CA ARG A 183 16.39 24.25 3.26
C ARG A 183 15.34 25.24 3.78
N ASN A 184 14.07 24.82 3.90
CA ASN A 184 12.97 25.73 4.21
C ASN A 184 12.38 25.50 5.60
N GLN A 185 12.87 26.24 6.61
CA GLN A 185 12.43 26.16 8.01
C GLN A 185 10.98 26.59 8.26
N SER A 186 10.43 27.44 7.39
CA SER A 186 9.05 27.91 7.48
C SER A 186 8.03 27.06 6.72
N LEU A 187 8.46 25.96 6.09
CA LEU A 187 7.58 25.11 5.27
C LEU A 187 6.41 24.59 6.11
N ARG A 188 5.19 24.79 5.61
CA ARG A 188 3.95 24.34 6.25
C ARG A 188 3.39 23.08 5.62
N VAL A 189 3.54 22.94 4.31
CA VAL A 189 3.02 21.79 3.56
C VAL A 189 4.04 21.35 2.52
N LEU A 190 4.34 20.05 2.50
CA LEU A 190 5.09 19.37 1.45
C LEU A 190 4.15 18.41 0.72
N LEU A 191 3.96 18.62 -0.58
CA LEU A 191 3.07 17.83 -1.43
C LEU A 191 3.89 17.04 -2.46
N PHE A 192 3.73 15.73 -2.46
CA PHE A 192 4.23 14.87 -3.55
C PHE A 192 3.14 14.72 -4.61
N HIS A 193 3.48 14.96 -5.88
CA HIS A 193 2.54 14.79 -6.99
C HIS A 193 2.12 13.32 -7.15
N GLY A 194 3.08 12.40 -7.02
CA GLY A 194 2.86 10.96 -7.05
C GLY A 194 2.32 10.39 -5.73
N PRO A 195 2.15 9.06 -5.67
CA PRO A 195 1.82 8.38 -4.43
C PRO A 195 2.81 8.69 -3.29
N LEU A 196 2.31 9.05 -2.12
CA LEU A 196 3.08 9.08 -0.88
C LEU A 196 3.37 7.66 -0.37
N VAL A 197 2.55 6.69 -0.78
CA VAL A 197 2.75 5.27 -0.51
C VAL A 197 2.53 4.53 -1.82
N TYR A 198 3.61 3.97 -2.37
CA TYR A 198 3.57 3.09 -3.53
C TYR A 198 3.34 1.64 -3.09
N LEU A 199 2.75 0.82 -3.95
CA LEU A 199 2.61 -0.62 -3.74
C LEU A 199 3.97 -1.30 -3.97
N MET A 200 4.81 -1.28 -2.95
CA MET A 200 6.23 -1.66 -3.07
C MET A 200 6.45 -3.11 -3.53
N ASP A 201 5.50 -4.01 -3.35
CA ASP A 201 5.59 -5.41 -3.81
C ASP A 201 5.83 -5.52 -5.32
N ALA A 202 5.25 -4.61 -6.11
CA ALA A 202 5.46 -4.58 -7.56
C ALA A 202 6.94 -4.30 -7.93
N TYR A 203 7.64 -3.60 -7.04
CA TYR A 203 9.01 -3.14 -7.19
C TYR A 203 10.03 -4.04 -6.48
N ALA A 204 9.61 -5.20 -5.94
CA ALA A 204 10.51 -6.11 -5.24
C ALA A 204 11.46 -6.85 -6.20
N GLY A 205 12.65 -7.20 -5.70
CA GLY A 205 13.62 -8.03 -6.40
C GLY A 205 14.48 -7.30 -7.45
N HIS A 206 14.61 -5.98 -7.36
CA HIS A 206 15.65 -5.27 -8.12
C HIS A 206 17.04 -5.59 -7.56
N THR A 207 18.03 -5.60 -8.44
CA THR A 207 19.44 -5.62 -8.03
C THR A 207 19.72 -4.38 -7.16
N PRO A 208 20.48 -4.50 -6.06
CA PRO A 208 20.86 -3.35 -5.26
C PRO A 208 21.58 -2.27 -6.07
N PHE A 209 21.43 -1.02 -5.65
CA PHE A 209 22.27 0.09 -6.09
C PHE A 209 23.67 -0.03 -5.45
N THR A 210 24.69 0.43 -6.18
CA THR A 210 26.05 0.58 -5.63
C THR A 210 26.17 1.90 -4.88
N GLU A 211 27.25 2.07 -4.12
CA GLU A 211 27.55 3.36 -3.52
C GLU A 211 27.71 4.48 -4.57
N ALA A 212 28.30 4.18 -5.73
CA ALA A 212 28.43 5.15 -6.82
C ALA A 212 27.07 5.60 -7.35
N ASP A 213 26.09 4.70 -7.43
CA ASP A 213 24.70 5.04 -7.79
C ASP A 213 24.07 5.99 -6.77
N ILE A 214 24.26 5.72 -5.47
CA ILE A 214 23.75 6.59 -4.41
C ILE A 214 24.44 7.95 -4.43
N ASP A 215 25.75 8.00 -4.71
CA ASP A 215 26.47 9.26 -4.86
C ASP A 215 25.90 10.09 -6.04
N LEU A 216 25.45 9.46 -7.13
CA LEU A 216 24.76 10.16 -8.22
C LEU A 216 23.44 10.80 -7.76
N PHE A 217 22.65 10.08 -6.96
CA PHE A 217 21.43 10.63 -6.35
C PHE A 217 21.74 11.81 -5.41
N LEU A 218 22.77 11.65 -4.57
CA LEU A 218 23.08 12.58 -3.50
C LEU A 218 23.84 13.83 -3.98
N LYS A 219 24.48 13.80 -5.14
CA LYS A 219 25.21 14.94 -5.73
C LYS A 219 24.37 16.22 -5.80
N HIS A 220 23.06 16.09 -5.97
CA HIS A 220 22.13 17.22 -6.03
C HIS A 220 21.21 17.31 -4.82
N TYR A 221 21.30 16.37 -3.88
CA TYR A 221 20.44 16.35 -2.69
C TYR A 221 20.72 17.54 -1.76
N SER A 222 21.99 17.79 -1.44
CA SER A 222 22.40 18.90 -0.57
C SER A 222 23.61 19.59 -1.16
N ASP A 223 23.70 20.90 -0.95
CA ASP A 223 24.90 21.67 -1.25
C ASP A 223 26.02 21.34 -0.22
N ASP A 224 25.65 20.65 0.87
CA ASP A 224 26.52 20.14 1.92
C ASP A 224 26.83 18.66 1.71
N LYS A 225 28.07 18.37 1.32
CA LYS A 225 28.58 17.02 1.11
C LYS A 225 28.54 16.18 2.39
N GLU A 226 28.76 16.79 3.56
CA GLU A 226 28.77 16.08 4.83
C GLU A 226 27.38 15.52 5.16
N GLN A 227 26.32 16.29 4.87
CA GLN A 227 24.94 15.82 5.02
C GLN A 227 24.60 14.66 4.08
N ALA A 228 25.10 14.71 2.84
CA ALA A 228 24.92 13.61 1.89
C ALA A 228 25.63 12.34 2.38
N ASP A 229 26.90 12.46 2.78
CA ASP A 229 27.68 11.33 3.29
C ASP A 229 27.04 10.75 4.57
N GLN A 230 26.57 11.61 5.49
CA GLN A 230 25.91 11.16 6.71
C GLN A 230 24.60 10.40 6.43
N LEU A 231 23.80 10.85 5.46
CA LEU A 231 22.54 10.17 5.10
C LEU A 231 22.81 8.74 4.60
N LYS A 232 23.88 8.57 3.83
CA LYS A 232 24.35 7.29 3.32
C LYS A 232 24.85 6.37 4.45
N GLU A 233 25.69 6.89 5.34
CA GLU A 233 26.20 6.13 6.49
C GLU A 233 25.10 5.71 7.47
N ASP A 234 24.12 6.59 7.71
CA ASP A 234 22.97 6.30 8.55
C ASP A 234 22.17 5.10 8.02
N PHE A 235 21.95 5.06 6.71
CA PHE A 235 21.28 3.90 6.11
C PHE A 235 22.13 2.65 6.24
N LEU A 236 23.42 2.69 5.90
CA LEU A 236 24.26 1.49 5.96
C LEU A 236 24.36 0.93 7.38
N LYS A 237 24.37 1.80 8.39
CA LYS A 237 24.29 1.41 9.79
C LYS A 237 22.99 0.69 10.11
N GLU A 238 21.85 1.25 9.72
CA GLU A 238 20.54 0.62 9.91
C GLU A 238 20.44 -0.69 9.12
N ALA A 239 20.93 -0.69 7.89
CA ALA A 239 20.86 -1.83 7.00
C ALA A 239 21.70 -3.01 7.52
N ARG A 240 22.90 -2.74 8.04
CA ARG A 240 23.75 -3.75 8.67
C ARG A 240 23.09 -4.41 9.88
N LEU A 241 22.35 -3.64 10.68
CA LEU A 241 21.76 -4.11 11.93
C LEU A 241 20.42 -4.83 11.72
N ASP A 242 19.54 -4.27 10.89
CA ASP A 242 18.13 -4.64 10.86
C ASP A 242 17.68 -5.21 9.49
N ILE A 243 18.29 -4.77 8.39
CA ILE A 243 17.80 -5.08 7.03
C ILE A 243 18.52 -6.30 6.44
N TYR A 244 19.84 -6.23 6.28
CA TYR A 244 20.63 -7.30 5.65
C TYR A 244 20.57 -8.63 6.40
N PRO A 245 20.57 -8.68 7.75
CA PRO A 245 20.37 -9.94 8.46
C PRO A 245 19.03 -10.62 8.14
N ALA A 246 17.97 -9.84 7.89
CA ALA A 246 16.65 -10.35 7.54
C ALA A 246 16.53 -10.74 6.05
N MET A 247 17.34 -10.15 5.18
CA MET A 247 17.24 -10.34 3.72
C MET A 247 18.24 -11.33 3.14
N ALA A 248 19.48 -11.34 3.64
CA ALA A 248 20.60 -12.01 3.02
C ALA A 248 21.10 -13.16 3.92
N GLU A 249 20.29 -14.22 4.04
CA GLU A 249 20.52 -15.44 4.84
C GLU A 249 22.02 -15.85 4.92
N GLY A 250 22.72 -15.39 5.97
CA GLY A 250 24.14 -15.70 6.22
C GLY A 250 25.18 -14.94 5.38
N ARG A 251 24.77 -14.00 4.52
CA ARG A 251 25.63 -13.11 3.70
C ARG A 251 25.45 -11.62 4.00
N SER A 252 24.83 -11.28 5.13
CA SER A 252 24.56 -9.90 5.53
C SER A 252 25.81 -9.03 5.63
N ASP A 253 26.92 -9.60 6.11
CA ASP A 253 28.20 -8.89 6.20
C ASP A 253 28.78 -8.55 4.83
N GLU A 254 28.65 -9.45 3.85
CA GLU A 254 29.12 -9.19 2.48
C GLU A 254 28.35 -8.01 1.85
N TRP A 255 27.04 -7.92 2.10
CA TRP A 255 26.21 -6.81 1.61
C TRP A 255 26.58 -5.49 2.26
N ALA A 256 26.85 -5.50 3.56
CA ALA A 256 27.31 -4.33 4.30
C ALA A 256 28.70 -3.87 3.83
N ASP A 257 29.64 -4.80 3.67
CA ASP A 257 31.03 -4.51 3.29
C ASP A 257 31.13 -4.00 1.84
N ARG A 258 30.25 -4.51 0.96
CA ARG A 258 30.12 -4.00 -0.42
C ARG A 258 29.29 -2.72 -0.52
N ARG A 259 28.73 -2.25 0.61
CA ARG A 259 27.95 -1.01 0.70
C ARG A 259 26.86 -0.95 -0.37
N PHE A 260 26.12 -2.06 -0.48
CA PHE A 260 24.96 -2.10 -1.35
C PHE A 260 23.80 -1.30 -0.76
N PHE A 261 22.86 -0.90 -1.62
CA PHE A 261 21.64 -0.21 -1.24
C PHE A 261 20.47 -0.89 -1.91
N GLU A 262 19.79 -1.77 -1.18
CA GLU A 262 18.58 -2.41 -1.70
C GLU A 262 17.50 -1.35 -1.92
N PRO A 263 16.88 -1.26 -3.12
CA PRO A 263 16.08 -0.10 -3.48
C PRO A 263 14.88 0.17 -2.58
N LEU A 264 14.13 -0.87 -2.19
CA LEU A 264 12.95 -0.70 -1.34
C LEU A 264 13.32 -0.31 0.08
N SER A 265 14.39 -0.90 0.61
CA SER A 265 14.96 -0.59 1.91
C SER A 265 15.45 0.84 1.97
N TRP A 266 16.12 1.31 0.91
CA TRP A 266 16.57 2.69 0.77
C TRP A 266 15.39 3.67 0.72
N ILE A 267 14.39 3.39 -0.13
CA ILE A 267 13.16 4.19 -0.20
C ILE A 267 12.45 4.25 1.17
N ALA A 268 12.32 3.11 1.86
CA ALA A 268 11.70 3.04 3.18
C ALA A 268 12.48 3.84 4.22
N PHE A 269 13.81 3.79 4.18
CA PHE A 269 14.69 4.62 5.01
C PHE A 269 14.48 6.11 4.75
N LEU A 270 14.42 6.53 3.49
CA LEU A 270 14.17 7.93 3.12
C LEU A 270 12.80 8.41 3.62
N TYR A 271 11.75 7.59 3.52
CA TYR A 271 10.45 7.91 4.13
C TYR A 271 10.55 8.10 5.65
N ARG A 272 11.23 7.18 6.36
CA ARG A 272 11.43 7.31 7.82
C ARG A 272 12.18 8.59 8.15
N LYS A 273 13.23 8.93 7.41
CA LYS A 273 13.99 10.18 7.58
C LYS A 273 13.12 11.41 7.30
N LEU A 274 12.33 11.40 6.23
CA LEU A 274 11.41 12.49 5.87
C LEU A 274 10.43 12.77 7.02
N ILE A 275 9.82 11.71 7.56
CA ILE A 275 8.91 11.79 8.71
C ILE A 275 9.66 12.30 9.94
N ALA A 276 10.82 11.73 10.27
CA ALA A 276 11.61 12.12 11.44
C ALA A 276 12.02 13.60 11.40
N VAL A 277 12.48 14.09 10.23
CA VAL A 277 12.80 15.51 10.04
C VAL A 277 11.56 16.35 10.28
N ALA A 278 10.44 16.07 9.60
CA ALA A 278 9.20 16.83 9.77
C ALA A 278 8.69 16.85 11.22
N LEU A 279 8.75 15.70 11.92
CA LEU A 279 8.29 15.59 13.30
C LEU A 279 9.08 16.47 14.28
N ASN A 280 10.34 16.78 13.98
CA ASN A 280 11.26 17.55 14.81
C ASN A 280 11.25 19.06 14.50
N ARG A 281 10.30 19.56 13.69
CA ARG A 281 10.22 20.98 13.31
C ARG A 281 9.11 21.72 14.03
N GLU A 282 9.35 23.01 14.21
CA GLU A 282 8.34 23.99 14.55
C GLU A 282 8.38 25.14 13.52
N PRO A 283 7.31 25.33 12.73
CA PRO A 283 6.08 24.52 12.70
C PRO A 283 6.31 23.12 12.11
N ARG A 284 5.52 22.14 12.56
CA ARG A 284 5.55 20.79 11.98
C ARG A 284 4.86 20.82 10.60
N PRO A 285 5.56 20.54 9.49
CA PRO A 285 4.94 20.52 8.17
C PRO A 285 4.01 19.32 8.00
N ILE A 286 2.94 19.52 7.23
CA ILE A 286 2.10 18.45 6.73
C ILE A 286 2.78 17.87 5.49
N ILE A 287 3.02 16.56 5.48
CA ILE A 287 3.46 15.83 4.28
C ILE A 287 2.23 15.14 3.69
N ALA A 288 1.94 15.42 2.43
CA ALA A 288 0.78 14.86 1.74
C ALA A 288 1.15 14.43 0.31
N GLY A 289 0.34 13.55 -0.25
CA GLY A 289 0.48 13.03 -1.61
C GLY A 289 -0.68 12.09 -1.92
N VAL A 290 -0.65 11.46 -3.08
CA VAL A 290 -1.69 10.51 -3.49
C VAL A 290 -1.49 9.19 -2.75
N VAL A 291 -2.52 8.37 -2.59
CA VAL A 291 -2.34 6.96 -2.21
C VAL A 291 -2.57 6.13 -3.47
N GLU A 292 -1.60 5.28 -3.84
CA GLU A 292 -1.71 4.51 -5.06
C GLU A 292 -2.94 3.58 -5.02
N ARG A 293 -3.69 3.57 -6.12
CA ARG A 293 -4.90 2.73 -6.25
C ARG A 293 -4.53 1.27 -6.50
N GLY A 294 -4.13 0.57 -5.45
CA GLY A 294 -3.89 -0.86 -5.44
C GLY A 294 -5.01 -1.74 -4.94
N ARG A 295 -4.76 -3.04 -5.05
CA ARG A 295 -5.41 -4.08 -4.24
C ARG A 295 -4.77 -4.23 -2.85
N SER A 296 -3.92 -3.29 -2.43
CA SER A 296 -3.36 -3.24 -1.07
C SER A 296 -4.46 -3.41 -0.04
N ARG A 297 -4.11 -4.09 1.04
CA ARG A 297 -5.01 -4.43 2.13
C ARG A 297 -4.36 -4.20 3.47
N GLU A 298 -3.05 -3.97 3.49
CA GLU A 298 -2.19 -4.03 4.65
C GLU A 298 -2.61 -2.97 5.66
N PHE A 299 -2.92 -1.75 5.22
CA PHE A 299 -3.37 -0.72 6.16
C PHE A 299 -4.72 -1.09 6.78
N CYS A 300 -5.70 -1.48 5.95
CA CYS A 300 -7.01 -1.82 6.45
C CYS A 300 -6.98 -3.07 7.32
N GLU A 301 -6.21 -4.08 6.97
CA GLU A 301 -6.09 -5.35 7.68
C GLU A 301 -5.31 -5.17 9.00
N GLU A 302 -4.08 -4.67 8.94
CA GLU A 302 -3.15 -4.64 10.07
C GLU A 302 -3.33 -3.43 10.99
N VAL A 303 -3.93 -2.34 10.51
CA VAL A 303 -4.11 -1.11 11.30
C VAL A 303 -5.58 -0.87 11.62
N LEU A 304 -6.41 -0.61 10.61
CA LEU A 304 -7.80 -0.19 10.81
C LEU A 304 -8.64 -1.31 11.43
N LEU A 305 -8.77 -2.44 10.75
CA LEU A 305 -9.62 -3.55 11.16
C LEU A 305 -9.06 -4.25 12.39
N LYS A 306 -7.72 -4.40 12.52
CA LYS A 306 -7.12 -4.89 13.76
C LYS A 306 -7.58 -4.10 14.98
N ARG A 307 -7.62 -2.76 14.90
CA ARG A 307 -8.15 -1.88 15.96
C ARG A 307 -9.66 -2.05 16.15
N VAL A 308 -10.44 -2.19 15.06
CA VAL A 308 -11.89 -2.40 15.11
C VAL A 308 -12.24 -3.73 15.78
N PHE A 309 -11.64 -4.84 15.34
CA PHE A 309 -11.83 -6.17 15.92
C PHE A 309 -11.45 -6.20 17.40
N ARG A 310 -10.29 -5.62 17.76
CA ARG A 310 -9.90 -5.47 19.17
C ARG A 310 -10.98 -4.72 19.98
N SER A 311 -11.44 -3.58 19.49
CA SER A 311 -12.47 -2.77 20.18
C SER A 311 -13.82 -3.47 20.27
N LEU A 312 -14.17 -4.34 19.31
CA LEU A 312 -15.39 -5.16 19.36
C LEU A 312 -15.26 -6.28 20.39
N SER A 313 -14.10 -6.94 20.43
CA SER A 313 -13.78 -7.97 21.43
C SER A 313 -13.82 -7.42 22.86
N GLU A 314 -13.22 -6.26 23.12
CA GLU A 314 -13.24 -5.58 24.43
C GLU A 314 -14.68 -5.24 24.89
N ARG A 315 -15.64 -5.14 23.96
CA ARG A 315 -17.05 -4.84 24.24
C ARG A 315 -17.95 -6.08 24.19
N GLY A 316 -17.38 -7.28 24.11
CA GLY A 316 -18.13 -8.53 24.03
C GLY A 316 -18.94 -8.71 22.73
N ASN A 317 -18.60 -7.99 21.66
CA ASN A 317 -19.34 -8.00 20.39
C ASN A 317 -18.52 -8.60 19.23
N GLN A 318 -17.94 -9.77 19.45
CA GLN A 318 -17.04 -10.43 18.49
C GLN A 318 -17.75 -10.88 17.20
N ASN A 319 -19.05 -11.15 17.25
CA ASN A 319 -19.86 -11.60 16.11
C ASN A 319 -20.43 -10.48 15.24
N TYR A 320 -20.11 -9.22 15.54
CA TYR A 320 -20.67 -8.06 14.85
C TYR A 320 -20.68 -8.15 13.32
N PHE A 321 -19.58 -8.59 12.71
CA PHE A 321 -19.47 -8.68 11.25
C PHE A 321 -20.26 -9.86 10.67
N ASN A 322 -20.23 -10.99 11.35
CA ASN A 322 -21.06 -12.15 11.02
C ASN A 322 -22.55 -11.79 11.02
N ASP A 323 -23.01 -11.08 12.06
CA ASP A 323 -24.40 -10.62 12.15
C ASP A 323 -24.74 -9.59 11.08
N LEU A 324 -23.82 -8.65 10.80
CA LEU A 324 -24.03 -7.58 9.83
C LEU A 324 -24.12 -8.10 8.39
N PHE A 325 -23.27 -9.06 8.03
CA PHE A 325 -23.19 -9.60 6.67
C PHE A 325 -23.94 -10.93 6.51
N SER A 326 -24.54 -11.47 7.58
CA SER A 326 -25.18 -12.79 7.60
C SER A 326 -24.24 -13.91 7.15
N LEU A 327 -23.02 -13.89 7.70
CA LEU A 327 -21.95 -14.85 7.46
C LEU A 327 -21.48 -15.46 8.79
N SER A 328 -20.63 -16.48 8.76
CA SER A 328 -20.17 -17.18 9.97
C SER A 328 -18.65 -17.16 10.18
N ASP A 329 -17.90 -16.71 9.19
CA ASP A 329 -16.44 -16.83 9.09
C ASP A 329 -15.69 -15.48 9.18
N LEU A 330 -16.40 -14.37 9.39
CA LEU A 330 -15.83 -13.01 9.50
C LEU A 330 -15.24 -12.73 10.89
N THR A 331 -14.38 -13.63 11.37
CA THR A 331 -13.84 -13.63 12.75
C THR A 331 -12.48 -12.96 12.88
N SER A 332 -11.85 -12.57 11.77
CA SER A 332 -10.56 -11.87 11.74
C SER A 332 -10.54 -10.76 10.69
N PRO A 333 -9.65 -9.76 10.82
CA PRO A 333 -9.42 -8.76 9.77
C PRO A 333 -9.19 -9.38 8.39
N LYS A 334 -8.29 -10.38 8.32
CA LYS A 334 -7.97 -11.11 7.10
C LYS A 334 -9.19 -11.76 6.47
N ASN A 335 -9.95 -12.55 7.24
CA ASN A 335 -11.14 -13.25 6.73
C ASN A 335 -12.20 -12.26 6.24
N LEU A 336 -12.40 -11.15 6.97
CA LEU A 336 -13.31 -10.10 6.56
C LEU A 336 -12.91 -9.51 5.22
N MET A 337 -11.63 -9.14 5.10
CA MET A 337 -11.09 -8.63 3.86
C MET A 337 -11.30 -9.68 2.76
N ASP A 338 -10.74 -10.90 2.88
CA ASP A 338 -10.81 -11.98 1.89
C ASP A 338 -12.25 -12.24 1.41
N ARG A 339 -13.19 -12.34 2.35
CA ARG A 339 -14.58 -12.68 2.05
C ARG A 339 -15.36 -11.54 1.39
N LEU A 340 -15.08 -10.29 1.78
CA LEU A 340 -15.81 -9.11 1.31
C LEU A 340 -15.11 -8.37 0.15
N GLY A 341 -13.91 -8.81 -0.25
CA GLY A 341 -13.16 -8.22 -1.35
C GLY A 341 -12.71 -6.78 -1.09
N TYR A 342 -12.61 -6.37 0.18
CA TYR A 342 -12.19 -5.01 0.52
C TYR A 342 -10.71 -4.78 0.22
N THR A 343 -10.39 -3.54 -0.16
CA THR A 343 -9.05 -3.01 -0.38
C THR A 343 -8.92 -1.70 0.40
N ASP A 344 -7.68 -1.24 0.58
CA ASP A 344 -7.38 0.01 1.26
C ASP A 344 -8.08 1.19 0.58
N ASN A 345 -8.01 1.25 -0.75
CA ASN A 345 -8.66 2.32 -1.52
C ASN A 345 -10.18 2.35 -1.35
N LEU A 346 -10.81 1.17 -1.36
CA LEU A 346 -12.26 1.10 -1.22
C LEU A 346 -12.71 1.53 0.18
N LEU A 347 -12.09 0.98 1.23
CA LEU A 347 -12.49 1.30 2.60
C LEU A 347 -12.10 2.72 3.00
N LEU A 348 -10.91 3.20 2.63
CA LEU A 348 -10.49 4.57 2.92
C LEU A 348 -11.32 5.59 2.15
N GLY A 349 -11.57 5.38 0.86
CA GLY A 349 -12.46 6.24 0.07
C GLY A 349 -13.84 6.32 0.70
N LEU A 350 -14.44 5.16 0.98
CA LEU A 350 -15.72 5.09 1.69
C LEU A 350 -15.65 5.62 3.12
N LEU A 351 -14.50 5.77 3.77
CA LEU A 351 -14.41 6.38 5.10
C LEU A 351 -14.30 7.91 5.04
N LEU A 352 -13.64 8.43 4.01
CA LEU A 352 -13.30 9.84 3.86
C LEU A 352 -14.32 10.65 3.04
N ASP A 353 -15.16 9.98 2.21
CA ASP A 353 -16.24 10.63 1.43
C ASP A 353 -17.35 11.28 2.29
#